data_AF-A0A101X343-F1
#
_entry.id   AF-A0A101X343-F1
#
_cell.length_a   1.000
_cell.length_b   1.000
_cell.length_c   1.000
_cell.angle_alpha   90.00
_cell.angle_beta   90.00
_cell.angle_gamma   90.00
#
_symmetry.space_group_name_H-M   'P 1'
#
loop_
_entity.id
_entity.type
_entity.pdbx_description
1 polymer ?
#
loop_
_entity_poly.entity_id
_entity_poly.type
_entity_poly.pdbx_seq_one_letter_code
_entity_poly.pdbx_strand_id
1 'polypeptide(L)'
;MCLAYRDGDALVFEAPELERVVAYLSLRGLAERVEEEGGRIRAVPYVDGVEESLRSLCATMPSDLKLDLLYALASDGWIVDRDLSRMRKSAPSGSRITVVECDCVNRRLQLFSTADCSDHLKQLGFSVRRVGAGVEAEREFKTLVEALDVSDAALQRAGAC
;
A
#
# COMPACT_ATOMS: atom_id res chain seq x y z
N MET A 1 -1.92 2.93 21.55
CA MET A 1 -1.01 4.06 21.83
C MET A 1 -0.68 4.69 20.49
N CYS A 2 -0.76 6.01 20.37
CA CYS A 2 -0.52 6.73 19.12
C CYS A 2 0.54 7.81 19.37
N LEU A 3 1.68 7.73 18.68
CA LEU A 3 2.86 8.56 18.95
C LEU A 3 3.51 8.96 17.65
N ALA A 4 3.83 10.25 17.50
CA ALA A 4 4.69 10.77 16.44
C ALA A 4 5.88 11.48 17.07
N TYR A 5 7.09 11.06 16.72
CA TYR A 5 8.32 11.61 17.26
C TYR A 5 9.47 11.51 16.27
N ARG A 6 10.45 12.41 16.43
CA ARG A 6 11.72 12.35 15.74
C ARG A 6 12.65 11.30 16.39
N ASP A 7 13.20 10.42 15.56
CA ASP A 7 14.28 9.49 15.91
C ASP A 7 15.48 9.74 14.97
N GLY A 8 16.42 10.58 15.41
CA GLY A 8 17.58 10.97 14.61
C GLY A 8 17.21 11.74 13.35
N ASP A 9 17.44 11.13 12.20
CA ASP A 9 17.09 11.63 10.86
C ASP A 9 15.75 11.09 10.34
N ALA A 10 14.98 10.41 11.18
CA ALA A 10 13.71 9.80 10.80
C ALA A 10 12.54 10.39 11.59
N LEU A 11 11.37 10.44 10.95
CA LEU A 11 10.09 10.62 11.61
C LEU A 11 9.48 9.24 11.88
N VAL A 12 9.16 8.95 13.13
CA VAL A 12 8.54 7.69 13.54
C VAL A 12 7.10 7.94 13.97
N PHE A 13 6.19 7.14 13.44
CA PHE A 13 4.78 7.15 13.78
C PHE A 13 4.28 5.76 14.19
N GLU A 14 3.91 5.60 15.46
CA GLU A 14 3.35 4.37 16.00
C GLU A 14 1.86 4.59 16.25
N ALA A 15 0.99 3.79 15.64
CA ALA A 15 -0.46 3.95 15.76
C ALA A 15 -1.17 2.63 15.39
N PRO A 16 -2.50 2.50 15.59
CA PRO A 16 -3.27 1.40 15.01
C PRO A 16 -3.22 1.42 13.47
N GLU A 17 -3.60 0.31 12.84
CA GLU A 17 -3.40 0.11 11.40
C GLU A 17 -4.06 1.19 10.52
N LEU A 18 -5.26 1.66 10.88
CA LEU A 18 -5.99 2.64 10.08
C LEU A 18 -5.22 3.97 9.98
N GLU A 19 -4.82 4.52 11.12
CA GLU A 19 -4.03 5.75 11.21
C GLU A 19 -2.68 5.59 10.52
N ARG A 20 -2.05 4.41 10.68
CA ARG A 20 -0.79 4.11 10.00
C ARG A 20 -0.95 4.14 8.48
N VAL A 21 -1.98 3.51 7.91
CA VAL A 21 -2.15 3.50 6.45
C VAL A 21 -2.36 4.92 5.92
N VAL A 22 -3.15 5.75 6.61
CA VAL A 22 -3.34 7.17 6.24
C VAL A 22 -2.02 7.94 6.32
N ALA A 23 -1.25 7.75 7.41
CA ALA A 23 0.07 8.35 7.57
C ALA A 23 1.04 7.91 6.46
N TYR A 24 1.07 6.61 6.14
CA TYR A 24 1.90 6.05 5.07
C TYR A 24 1.58 6.70 3.72
N LEU A 25 0.30 6.77 3.35
CA LEU A 25 -0.14 7.41 2.12
C LEU A 25 0.20 8.91 2.06
N SER A 26 0.17 9.59 3.21
CA SER A 26 0.52 11.01 3.32
C SER A 26 2.03 11.24 3.22
N LEU A 27 2.84 10.35 3.79
CA LEU A 27 4.29 10.48 3.88
C LEU A 27 5.04 9.97 2.64
N ARG A 28 4.52 8.97 1.92
CA ARG A 28 5.19 8.37 0.74
C ARG A 28 5.43 9.37 -0.41
N GLY A 29 4.70 10.48 -0.43
CA GLY A 29 4.91 11.58 -1.38
C GLY A 29 5.81 12.72 -0.86
N LEU A 30 6.18 12.70 0.42
CA LEU A 30 6.93 13.76 1.10
C LEU A 30 8.33 13.33 1.52
N ALA A 31 8.49 12.06 1.91
CA ALA A 31 9.75 11.46 2.28
C ALA A 31 10.35 10.67 1.12
N GLU A 32 11.68 10.50 1.12
CA GLU A 32 12.37 9.67 0.12
C GLU A 32 12.08 8.18 0.33
N ARG A 33 11.93 7.76 1.60
CA ARG A 33 11.66 6.38 1.98
C ARG A 33 10.70 6.34 3.15
N VAL A 34 9.68 5.50 3.06
CA VAL A 34 8.73 5.23 4.14
C VAL A 34 8.64 3.72 4.31
N GLU A 35 8.83 3.23 5.53
CA GLU A 35 8.83 1.81 5.85
C GLU A 35 7.89 1.51 7.00
N GLU A 36 7.21 0.37 6.96
CA GLU A 36 6.48 -0.16 8.11
C GLU A 36 7.27 -1.31 8.76
N GLU A 37 7.49 -1.22 10.07
CA GLU A 37 8.09 -2.28 10.86
C GLU A 37 7.38 -2.37 12.22
N GLY A 38 6.97 -3.55 12.66
CA GLY A 38 6.54 -3.74 14.07
C GLY A 38 5.37 -2.87 14.53
N GLY A 39 4.49 -2.42 13.61
CA GLY A 39 3.37 -1.55 13.96
C GLY A 39 3.71 -0.07 14.08
N ARG A 40 4.83 0.36 13.47
CA ARG A 40 5.22 1.76 13.31
C ARG A 40 5.64 2.03 11.87
N ILE A 41 5.49 3.29 11.45
CA ILE A 41 6.00 3.81 10.20
C ILE A 41 7.25 4.64 10.49
N ARG A 42 8.29 4.46 9.68
CA ARG A 42 9.51 5.25 9.71
C ARG A 42 9.67 5.93 8.35
N ALA A 43 9.65 7.27 8.35
CA ALA A 43 9.90 8.09 7.17
C ALA A 43 11.28 8.74 7.25
N VAL A 44 12.06 8.62 6.18
CA VAL A 44 13.44 9.12 6.06
C VAL A 44 13.60 9.87 4.73
N PRO A 45 14.26 11.04 4.70
CA PRO A 45 14.69 11.83 5.85
C PRO A 45 13.50 12.40 6.64
N TYR A 46 13.79 12.97 7.81
CA TYR A 46 12.80 13.62 8.67
C TYR A 46 12.08 14.72 7.90
N VAL A 47 10.74 14.70 7.97
CA VAL A 47 9.88 15.69 7.30
C VAL A 47 9.45 16.72 8.34
N ASP A 48 9.90 17.96 8.19
CA ASP A 48 9.54 19.06 9.10
C ASP A 48 8.04 19.40 8.98
N GLY A 49 7.41 19.71 10.11
CA GLY A 49 6.05 20.27 10.16
C GLY A 49 4.88 19.29 10.03
N VAL A 50 5.13 17.98 9.92
CA VAL A 50 4.06 16.98 9.78
C VAL A 50 3.72 16.23 11.08
N GLU A 51 4.53 16.35 12.12
CA GLU A 51 4.32 15.65 13.40
C GLU A 51 2.94 15.95 14.02
N GLU A 52 2.52 17.21 14.01
CA GLU A 52 1.23 17.62 14.56
C GLU A 52 0.06 17.06 13.74
N SER A 53 0.19 17.02 12.41
CA SER A 53 -0.78 16.38 11.52
C SER A 53 -0.88 14.88 11.80
N LEU A 54 0.25 14.18 11.97
CA LEU A 54 0.24 12.76 12.33
C LEU A 54 -0.38 12.51 13.70
N ARG A 55 -0.09 13.37 14.70
CA ARG A 55 -0.74 13.29 16.01
C ARG A 55 -2.24 13.55 15.93
N SER A 56 -2.68 14.41 15.02
CA SER A 56 -4.12 14.69 14.85
C SER A 56 -4.89 13.48 14.33
N LEU A 57 -4.27 12.60 13.52
CA LEU A 57 -4.89 11.35 13.08
C LEU A 57 -5.36 10.51 14.28
N CYS A 58 -4.59 10.51 15.37
CA CYS A 58 -4.92 9.78 16.59
C CYS A 58 -6.16 10.31 17.33
N ALA A 59 -6.54 11.57 17.07
CA ALA A 59 -7.69 12.22 17.68
C ALA A 59 -8.93 12.23 16.77
N THR A 60 -8.76 11.86 15.49
CA THR A 60 -9.83 11.80 14.51
C THR A 60 -10.73 10.58 14.76
N MET A 61 -12.03 10.75 14.54
CA MET A 61 -12.97 9.64 14.67
C MET A 61 -12.68 8.56 13.59
N PRO A 62 -12.76 7.25 13.91
CA PRO A 62 -12.47 6.19 12.95
C PRO A 62 -13.30 6.25 11.65
N SER A 63 -14.53 6.77 11.72
CA SER A 63 -15.38 6.98 10.54
C SER A 63 -14.79 8.00 9.58
N ASP A 64 -14.20 9.07 10.12
CA ASP A 64 -13.67 10.18 9.33
C ASP A 64 -12.31 9.78 8.75
N LEU A 65 -11.46 9.11 9.55
CA LEU A 65 -10.22 8.49 9.06
C LEU A 65 -10.47 7.50 7.92
N LYS A 66 -11.56 6.72 8.00
CA LYS A 66 -11.93 5.81 6.92
C LYS A 66 -12.26 6.57 5.64
N LEU A 67 -12.98 7.68 5.74
CA LEU A 67 -13.27 8.52 4.58
C LEU A 67 -11.98 9.10 4.00
N ASP A 68 -11.10 9.63 4.83
CA ASP A 68 -9.79 10.17 4.41
C ASP A 68 -8.95 9.09 3.71
N LEU A 69 -8.94 7.86 4.24
CA LEU A 69 -8.28 6.72 3.63
C LEU A 69 -8.86 6.40 2.24
N LEU A 70 -10.20 6.35 2.11
CA LEU A 70 -10.83 6.09 0.82
C LEU A 70 -10.47 7.16 -0.21
N TYR A 71 -10.44 8.44 0.19
CA TYR A 71 -10.02 9.54 -0.68
C TYR A 71 -8.56 9.46 -1.06
N ALA A 72 -7.67 9.12 -0.13
CA ALA A 72 -6.25 8.95 -0.38
C ALA A 72 -5.98 7.80 -1.35
N LEU A 73 -6.62 6.65 -1.15
CA LEU A 73 -6.51 5.48 -2.03
C LEU A 73 -7.04 5.80 -3.44
N ALA A 74 -8.19 6.45 -3.54
CA ALA A 74 -8.75 6.87 -4.82
C ALA A 74 -7.81 7.83 -5.56
N SER A 75 -7.19 8.76 -4.84
CA SER A 75 -6.21 9.70 -5.40
C SER A 75 -4.93 9.00 -5.88
N ASP A 76 -4.54 7.89 -5.22
CA ASP A 76 -3.44 7.01 -5.64
C ASP A 76 -3.84 6.05 -6.79
N GLY A 77 -5.08 6.13 -7.28
CA GLY A 77 -5.57 5.37 -8.44
C GLY A 77 -6.22 4.03 -8.10
N TRP A 78 -6.54 3.78 -6.84
CA TRP A 78 -7.29 2.59 -6.42
C TRP A 78 -8.80 2.79 -6.61
N ILE A 79 -9.46 1.73 -7.07
CA ILE A 79 -10.91 1.58 -7.00
C ILE A 79 -11.20 0.79 -5.74
N VAL A 80 -11.99 1.36 -4.81
CA VAL A 80 -12.17 0.82 -3.46
C VAL A 80 -13.65 0.72 -3.13
N ASP A 81 -14.06 -0.43 -2.56
CA ASP A 81 -15.40 -0.60 -2.01
C ASP A 81 -15.57 0.27 -0.75
N ARG A 82 -16.78 0.79 -0.53
CA ARG A 82 -17.06 1.75 0.56
C ARG A 82 -16.69 1.23 1.95
N ASP A 83 -16.71 -0.08 2.15
CA ASP A 83 -16.36 -0.71 3.41
C ASP A 83 -14.88 -1.08 3.54
N LEU A 84 -14.06 -0.84 2.51
CA LEU A 84 -12.67 -1.28 2.38
C LEU A 84 -12.52 -2.81 2.30
N SER A 85 -13.57 -3.54 1.93
CA SER A 85 -13.49 -5.00 1.79
C SER A 85 -12.69 -5.43 0.56
N ARG A 86 -12.78 -4.64 -0.52
CA ARG A 86 -12.06 -4.87 -1.77
C ARG A 86 -11.41 -3.59 -2.29
N MET A 87 -10.20 -3.74 -2.82
CA MET A 87 -9.51 -2.70 -3.58
C MET A 87 -8.99 -3.26 -4.89
N ARG A 88 -8.92 -2.43 -5.94
CA ARG A 88 -8.33 -2.81 -7.22
C ARG A 88 -7.56 -1.66 -7.83
N LYS A 89 -6.39 -1.94 -8.38
CA LYS A 89 -5.61 -1.01 -9.19
C LYS A 89 -5.14 -1.71 -10.46
N SER A 90 -5.16 -1.01 -11.59
CA SER A 90 -4.70 -1.54 -12.86
C SER A 90 -3.68 -0.60 -13.50
N ALA A 91 -2.66 -1.19 -14.11
CA ALA A 91 -1.65 -0.47 -14.86
C ALA A 91 -1.57 -1.05 -16.28
N PRO A 92 -1.87 -0.25 -17.33
CA PRO A 92 -1.60 -0.63 -18.71
C PRO A 92 -0.13 -0.36 -19.08
N SER A 93 0.45 -1.23 -19.91
CA SER A 93 1.75 -0.99 -20.57
C SER A 93 1.69 -1.48 -22.01
N GLY A 94 1.54 -0.56 -22.96
CA GLY A 94 1.30 -0.90 -24.37
C GLY A 94 0.02 -1.72 -24.53
N SER A 95 0.13 -2.93 -25.09
CA SER A 95 -0.98 -3.88 -25.23
C SER A 95 -1.17 -4.81 -24.02
N ARG A 96 -0.39 -4.62 -22.95
CA ARG A 96 -0.41 -5.45 -21.74
C ARG A 96 -1.18 -4.75 -20.63
N ILE A 97 -1.82 -5.53 -19.77
CA ILE A 97 -2.48 -5.05 -18.58
C ILE A 97 -2.06 -5.89 -17.39
N THR A 98 -1.83 -5.22 -16.27
CA THR A 98 -1.70 -5.84 -14.96
C THR A 98 -2.76 -5.27 -14.05
N VAL A 99 -3.44 -6.15 -13.33
CA VAL A 99 -4.50 -5.84 -12.38
C VAL A 99 -4.12 -6.45 -11.05
N VAL A 100 -4.14 -5.65 -10.00
CA VAL A 100 -3.99 -6.11 -8.62
C VAL A 100 -5.30 -5.88 -7.90
N GLU A 101 -5.79 -6.92 -7.23
CA GLU A 101 -6.98 -6.93 -6.40
C GLU A 101 -6.60 -7.31 -4.96
N CYS A 102 -7.08 -6.54 -4.00
CA CYS A 102 -7.00 -6.84 -2.58
C CYS A 102 -8.35 -7.35 -2.11
N ASP A 103 -8.39 -8.58 -1.62
CA ASP A 103 -9.41 -9.05 -0.69
C ASP A 103 -8.92 -8.68 0.72
N CYS A 104 -9.30 -7.50 1.16
CA CYS A 104 -8.71 -6.89 2.35
C CYS A 104 -9.30 -7.44 3.64
N VAL A 105 -10.47 -8.09 3.55
CA VAL A 105 -11.05 -8.87 4.66
C VAL A 105 -10.24 -10.14 4.90
N ASN A 106 -9.94 -10.89 3.84
CA ASN A 106 -9.18 -12.14 3.93
C ASN A 106 -7.66 -11.94 3.83
N ARG A 107 -7.20 -10.69 3.79
CA ARG A 107 -5.78 -10.29 3.70
C ARG A 107 -5.01 -10.98 2.58
N ARG A 108 -5.61 -10.99 1.39
CA ARG A 108 -5.05 -11.63 0.21
C ARG A 108 -4.98 -10.67 -0.96
N LEU A 109 -3.79 -10.58 -1.56
CA LEU A 109 -3.58 -9.96 -2.86
C LEU A 109 -3.71 -11.01 -3.95
N GLN A 110 -4.43 -10.65 -5.00
CA GLN A 110 -4.53 -11.39 -6.25
C GLN A 110 -4.04 -10.47 -7.36
N LEU A 111 -3.27 -11.03 -8.28
CA LEU A 111 -2.73 -10.30 -9.40
C LEU A 111 -2.99 -11.10 -10.67
N PHE A 112 -3.44 -10.42 -11.70
CA PHE A 112 -3.50 -10.94 -13.06
C PHE A 112 -2.64 -10.05 -13.95
N SER A 113 -1.80 -10.66 -14.79
CA SER A 113 -1.04 -9.94 -15.80
C SER A 113 -1.07 -10.68 -17.13
N THR A 114 -1.21 -9.94 -18.22
CA THR A 114 -1.03 -10.46 -19.58
C THR A 114 0.45 -10.52 -19.99
N ALA A 115 1.37 -10.06 -19.13
CA ALA A 115 2.81 -10.18 -19.31
C ALA A 115 3.35 -11.31 -18.43
N ASP A 116 4.37 -12.04 -18.88
CA ASP A 116 5.01 -13.06 -18.05
C ASP A 116 6.01 -12.42 -17.10
N CYS A 117 5.53 -11.96 -15.94
CA CYS A 117 6.34 -11.44 -14.84
C CYS A 117 6.64 -12.48 -13.75
N SER A 118 6.60 -13.77 -14.07
CA SER A 118 6.61 -14.84 -13.06
C SER A 118 7.76 -14.74 -12.05
N ASP A 119 8.98 -14.47 -12.51
CA ASP A 119 10.15 -14.45 -11.64
C ASP A 119 10.14 -13.24 -10.68
N HIS A 120 9.73 -12.07 -11.16
CA HIS A 120 9.56 -10.88 -10.33
C HIS A 120 8.47 -11.08 -9.27
N LEU A 121 7.33 -11.63 -9.69
CA LEU A 121 6.22 -11.89 -8.77
C LEU A 121 6.60 -12.91 -7.68
N LYS A 122 7.38 -13.94 -8.03
CA LYS A 122 7.92 -14.89 -7.04
C LYS A 122 8.90 -14.23 -6.07
N GLN A 123 9.74 -13.28 -6.53
CA GLN A 123 10.63 -12.50 -5.65
C GLN A 123 9.84 -11.63 -4.67
N LEU A 124 8.68 -11.13 -5.10
CA LEU A 124 7.71 -10.46 -4.24
C LEU A 124 6.85 -11.45 -3.43
N GLY A 125 7.21 -12.73 -3.34
CA GLY A 125 6.54 -13.70 -2.47
C GLY A 125 5.16 -14.18 -2.96
N PHE A 126 4.81 -13.95 -4.23
CA PHE A 126 3.58 -14.50 -4.79
C PHE A 126 3.73 -15.97 -5.19
N SER A 127 2.65 -16.73 -5.00
CA SER A 127 2.44 -18.01 -5.66
C SER A 127 1.91 -17.76 -7.06
N VAL A 128 2.71 -18.08 -8.09
CA VAL A 128 2.41 -17.75 -9.49
C VAL A 128 1.98 -18.99 -10.27
N ARG A 129 0.90 -18.87 -11.05
CA ARG A 129 0.43 -19.86 -12.03
C ARG A 129 0.28 -19.22 -13.40
N ARG A 130 0.63 -19.96 -14.46
CA ARG A 130 0.36 -19.54 -15.84
C ARG A 130 -1.10 -19.82 -16.21
N VAL A 131 -1.75 -18.86 -16.84
CA VAL A 131 -3.14 -18.97 -17.31
C VAL A 131 -3.24 -18.40 -18.71
N GLY A 132 -3.47 -19.27 -19.70
CA GLY A 132 -3.48 -18.87 -21.12
C GLY A 132 -2.17 -18.20 -21.53
N ALA A 133 -2.26 -16.96 -22.00
CA ALA A 133 -1.11 -16.14 -22.40
C ALA A 133 -0.52 -15.28 -21.28
N GLY A 134 -1.06 -15.35 -20.06
CA GLY A 134 -0.67 -14.52 -18.93
C GLY A 134 -0.33 -15.32 -17.68
N VAL A 135 -0.29 -14.60 -16.57
CA VAL A 135 -0.03 -15.14 -15.23
C VAL A 135 -1.08 -14.66 -14.24
N GLU A 136 -1.41 -15.54 -13.32
CA GLU A 136 -2.13 -15.20 -12.11
C GLU A 136 -1.22 -15.45 -10.92
N ALA A 137 -1.32 -14.60 -9.91
CA ALA A 137 -0.46 -14.67 -8.74
C ALA A 137 -1.26 -14.32 -7.49
N GLU A 138 -1.00 -15.02 -6.38
CA GLU A 138 -1.62 -14.74 -5.09
C GLU A 138 -0.60 -14.67 -3.95
N ARG A 139 -0.85 -13.80 -2.98
CA ARG A 139 -0.02 -13.62 -1.79
C ARG A 139 -0.89 -13.15 -0.61
N GLU A 140 -0.61 -13.67 0.58
CA GLU A 140 -1.15 -13.13 1.84
C GLU A 140 -0.30 -11.94 2.33
N PHE A 141 -0.94 -11.00 3.02
CA PHE A 141 -0.26 -9.86 3.64
C PHE A 141 -0.66 -9.70 5.10
N LYS A 142 0.19 -9.05 5.89
CA LYS A 142 -0.03 -8.81 7.32
C LYS A 142 -0.58 -7.43 7.61
N THR A 143 -0.33 -6.45 6.74
CA THR A 143 -0.82 -5.08 6.91
C THR A 143 -1.26 -4.50 5.57
N LEU A 144 -2.18 -3.54 5.63
CA LEU A 144 -2.58 -2.79 4.43
C LEU A 144 -1.42 -1.99 3.83
N VAL A 145 -0.46 -1.51 4.62
CA VAL A 145 0.74 -0.86 4.09
C VAL A 145 1.58 -1.85 3.27
N GLU A 146 1.81 -3.06 3.79
CA GLU A 146 2.47 -4.13 3.02
C GLU A 146 1.72 -4.42 1.72
N ALA A 147 0.39 -4.48 1.77
CA ALA A 147 -0.42 -4.70 0.57
C ALA A 147 -0.20 -3.62 -0.48
N LEU A 148 -0.13 -2.34 -0.07
CA LEU A 148 0.10 -1.20 -0.96
C LEU A 148 1.53 -1.23 -1.56
N ASP A 149 2.56 -1.42 -0.73
CA ASP A 149 3.96 -1.50 -1.18
C ASP A 149 4.17 -2.61 -2.20
N VAL A 150 3.67 -3.81 -1.90
CA VAL A 150 3.81 -4.98 -2.77
C VAL A 150 3.04 -4.78 -4.08
N SER A 151 1.86 -4.17 -4.01
CA SER A 151 1.06 -3.87 -5.20
C SER A 151 1.77 -2.87 -6.12
N ASP A 152 2.33 -1.79 -5.57
CA ASP A 152 3.06 -0.80 -6.36
C ASP A 152 4.34 -1.40 -6.96
N ALA A 153 5.10 -2.19 -6.21
CA ALA A 153 6.28 -2.90 -6.72
C ALA A 153 5.94 -3.90 -7.84
N ALA A 154 4.79 -4.57 -7.73
CA ALA A 154 4.31 -5.46 -8.78
C ALA A 154 3.88 -4.68 -10.04
N LEU A 155 3.12 -3.60 -9.88
CA LEU A 155 2.62 -2.77 -10.99
C LEU A 155 3.74 -2.04 -11.73
N GLN A 156 4.75 -1.51 -11.02
CA GLN A 156 5.89 -0.80 -11.63
C GLN A 156 6.68 -1.72 -12.57
N ARG A 157 7.00 -2.95 -12.13
CA ARG A 157 7.79 -3.89 -12.93
C ARG A 157 6.97 -4.55 -14.03
N ALA A 158 5.67 -4.70 -13.83
CA ALA A 158 4.81 -5.34 -14.81
C ALA A 158 4.68 -4.56 -16.13
N GLY A 159 5.04 -3.28 -16.14
CA GLY A 159 5.17 -2.51 -17.37
C GLY A 159 6.44 -2.80 -18.18
N ALA A 160 7.43 -3.47 -17.58
CA ALA A 160 8.75 -3.74 -18.16
C ALA A 160 9.00 -5.23 -18.45
N CYS A 161 8.11 -6.12 -18.00
CA CYS A 161 7.94 -7.44 -18.60
C CYS A 161 7.13 -7.29 -19.89
#